data_AF-A0A3M1QCC4-F1
#
_entry.id   AF-A0A3M1QCC4-F1
#
_cell.length_a   1.000
_cell.length_b   1.000
_cell.length_c   1.000
_cell.angle_alpha   90.00
_cell.angle_beta   90.00
_cell.angle_gamma   90.00
#
_symmetry.space_group_name_H-M   'P 1'
#
loop_
_entity.id
_entity.type
_entity.pdbx_description
1 polymer ?
#
loop_
_entity_poly.entity_id
_entity_poly.type
_entity_poly.pdbx_seq_one_letter_code
_entity_poly.pdbx_strand_id
1 'polypeptide(L)'
;MFRNLLRNPGLVLTAIWLILTGMRQFITVTVSDPVIGLIALVAGILLLRKYHTVRIRKTLGFVLLGVWLIVVALLDLSNVQFADSENLMRLFGLIVGFFIALINDERKRRRWGLLFLSIWLLLRGVVVIAEFQISSEADILAVFAFITGILIFIDR
;
A
#
# COMPACT_ATOMS: atom_id res chain seq x y z
N MET A 1 -8.23 -5.93 24.35
CA MET A 1 -7.22 -5.60 23.31
C MET A 1 -7.83 -5.37 21.91
N PHE A 2 -8.89 -6.08 21.49
CA PHE A 2 -9.50 -5.96 20.15
C PHE A 2 -10.25 -4.65 19.82
N ARG A 3 -10.61 -3.82 20.81
CA ARG A 3 -11.45 -2.62 20.59
C ARG A 3 -10.76 -1.52 19.75
N ASN A 4 -9.43 -1.52 19.66
CA ASN A 4 -8.69 -0.56 18.84
C ASN A 4 -8.56 -0.98 17.36
N LEU A 5 -8.68 -2.26 17.02
CA LEU A 5 -8.60 -2.74 15.61
C LEU A 5 -9.70 -2.13 14.74
N LEU A 6 -10.90 -1.91 15.31
CA LEU A 6 -12.06 -1.34 14.62
C LEU A 6 -11.95 0.16 14.35
N ARG A 7 -10.95 0.86 14.92
CA ARG A 7 -10.88 2.33 14.79
C ARG A 7 -10.64 2.74 13.35
N ASN A 8 -9.86 1.98 12.59
CA ASN A 8 -9.50 2.26 11.20
C ASN A 8 -9.44 0.94 10.37
N PRO A 9 -10.56 0.29 10.02
CA PRO A 9 -10.52 -1.01 9.33
C PRO A 9 -9.78 -0.97 7.99
N GLY A 10 -9.83 0.17 7.28
CA GLY A 10 -9.08 0.43 6.05
C GLY A 10 -7.59 0.10 6.13
N LEU A 11 -6.79 0.75 7.02
CA LEU A 11 -5.37 0.35 7.07
C LEU A 11 -5.11 -1.01 7.73
N VAL A 12 -6.05 -1.62 8.48
CA VAL A 12 -5.81 -3.02 8.91
C VAL A 12 -5.75 -3.88 7.67
N LEU A 13 -6.71 -3.71 6.76
CA LEU A 13 -6.75 -4.45 5.51
C LEU A 13 -5.57 -4.09 4.60
N THR A 14 -5.14 -2.83 4.55
CA THR A 14 -3.89 -2.45 3.84
C THR A 14 -2.67 -3.16 4.42
N ALA A 15 -2.58 -3.30 5.75
CA ALA A 15 -1.48 -4.01 6.40
C ALA A 15 -1.50 -5.51 6.09
N ILE A 16 -2.67 -6.14 6.17
CA ILE A 16 -2.86 -7.55 5.78
C ILE A 16 -2.47 -7.73 4.32
N TRP A 17 -2.95 -6.86 3.44
CA TRP A 17 -2.64 -6.90 2.02
C TRP A 17 -1.12 -6.79 1.77
N LEU A 18 -0.42 -5.89 2.45
CA LEU A 18 1.04 -5.75 2.37
C LEU A 18 1.78 -6.99 2.84
N ILE A 19 1.35 -7.58 3.95
CA ILE A 19 1.93 -8.82 4.49
C ILE A 19 1.79 -9.93 3.46
N LEU A 20 0.58 -10.12 2.91
CA LEU A 20 0.32 -11.15 1.90
C LEU A 20 1.12 -10.90 0.62
N THR A 21 1.20 -9.64 0.17
CA THR A 21 1.96 -9.26 -1.02
C THR A 21 3.46 -9.51 -0.84
N GLY A 22 4.01 -9.19 0.34
CA GLY A 22 5.41 -9.47 0.65
C GLY A 22 5.69 -10.97 0.81
N MET A 23 4.80 -11.70 1.49
CA MET A 23 4.94 -13.15 1.69
C MET A 23 4.91 -13.95 0.38
N ARG A 24 4.26 -13.43 -0.67
CA ARG A 24 4.17 -14.09 -1.98
C ARG A 24 5.53 -14.46 -2.57
N GLN A 25 6.56 -13.64 -2.36
CA GLN A 25 7.91 -13.94 -2.88
C GLN A 25 8.60 -15.07 -2.12
N PHE A 26 8.21 -15.33 -0.87
CA PHE A 26 8.90 -16.27 0.02
C PHE A 26 8.20 -17.62 0.17
N ILE A 27 6.91 -17.68 -0.15
CA ILE A 27 6.10 -18.88 0.10
C ILE A 27 5.57 -19.41 -1.22
N THR A 28 5.82 -20.69 -1.48
CA THR A 28 5.30 -21.45 -2.62
C THR A 28 3.79 -21.71 -2.56
N VAL A 29 3.15 -21.40 -1.42
CA VAL A 29 1.70 -21.46 -1.26
C VAL A 29 1.08 -20.29 -2.02
N THR A 30 0.53 -20.60 -3.19
CA THR A 30 -0.20 -19.67 -4.04
C THR A 30 -1.53 -19.32 -3.37
N VAL A 31 -1.53 -18.26 -2.56
CA VAL A 31 -2.77 -17.54 -2.27
C VAL A 31 -3.26 -17.02 -3.61
N SER A 32 -4.48 -17.41 -4.01
CA SER A 32 -5.03 -17.04 -5.31
C SER A 32 -5.06 -15.53 -5.48
N ASP A 33 -4.47 -15.02 -6.57
CA ASP A 33 -4.45 -13.61 -6.98
C ASP A 33 -5.77 -12.85 -6.74
N PRO A 34 -6.96 -13.40 -7.07
CA PRO A 34 -8.22 -12.70 -6.83
C PRO A 34 -8.49 -12.41 -5.35
N VAL A 35 -8.02 -13.23 -4.41
CA VAL A 35 -8.22 -12.98 -2.97
C VAL A 35 -7.42 -11.76 -2.52
N ILE A 36 -6.17 -11.64 -2.98
CA ILE A 36 -5.32 -10.49 -2.66
C ILE A 36 -5.91 -9.22 -3.28
N GLY A 37 -6.35 -9.29 -4.54
CA GLY A 37 -7.05 -8.19 -5.21
C GLY A 37 -8.32 -7.77 -4.47
N LEU A 38 -9.14 -8.72 -4.02
CA LEU A 38 -10.35 -8.42 -3.24
C LEU A 38 -10.03 -7.70 -1.92
N ILE A 39 -8.98 -8.13 -1.20
CA ILE A 39 -8.56 -7.48 0.05
C ILE A 39 -8.12 -6.03 -0.24
N ALA A 40 -7.34 -5.80 -1.30
CA ALA A 40 -6.95 -4.45 -1.72
C ALA A 40 -8.17 -3.59 -2.05
N LEU A 41 -9.14 -4.13 -2.79
CA LEU A 41 -10.37 -3.43 -3.15
C LEU A 41 -11.13 -2.97 -1.90
N VAL A 42 -11.37 -3.90 -0.97
CA VAL A 42 -12.11 -3.62 0.27
C VAL A 42 -11.34 -2.63 1.15
N ALA A 43 -10.01 -2.77 1.23
CA ALA A 43 -9.15 -1.82 1.93
C ALA A 43 -9.30 -0.40 1.37
N GLY A 44 -9.23 -0.27 0.04
CA GLY A 44 -9.35 1.00 -0.67
C GLY A 44 -10.71 1.66 -0.47
N ILE A 45 -11.81 0.92 -0.62
CA ILE A 45 -13.17 1.42 -0.39
C ILE A 45 -13.35 1.90 1.06
N LEU A 46 -12.84 1.15 2.04
CA LEU A 46 -12.95 1.52 3.45
C LEU A 46 -12.10 2.73 3.80
N LEU A 47 -10.93 2.88 3.20
CA LEU A 47 -10.13 4.10 3.32
C LEU A 47 -10.90 5.30 2.75
N LEU A 48 -11.41 5.20 1.53
CA LEU A 48 -12.19 6.26 0.91
C LEU A 48 -13.40 6.66 1.76
N ARG A 49 -14.22 5.69 2.17
CA ARG A 49 -15.41 5.96 2.99
C ARG A 49 -15.08 6.70 4.28
N LYS A 50 -13.99 6.32 4.94
CA LYS A 50 -13.57 6.94 6.21
C LYS A 50 -13.01 8.34 6.02
N TYR A 51 -12.23 8.56 4.96
CA TYR A 51 -11.49 9.80 4.76
C TYR A 51 -12.19 10.81 3.86
N HIS A 52 -13.29 10.42 3.19
CA HIS A 52 -14.14 11.31 2.38
C HIS A 52 -14.78 12.44 3.21
N THR A 53 -15.13 12.18 4.47
CA THR A 53 -15.85 13.16 5.33
C THR A 53 -14.92 14.12 6.07
N VAL A 54 -13.60 13.93 6.01
CA VAL A 54 -12.62 14.69 6.82
C VAL A 54 -11.84 15.64 5.92
N ARG A 55 -11.59 16.88 6.39
CA ARG A 55 -10.86 17.96 5.68
C ARG A 55 -9.77 17.44 4.72
N ILE A 56 -10.04 17.57 3.42
CA ILE A 56 -9.28 17.03 2.28
C ILE A 56 -7.76 17.25 2.39
N ARG A 57 -7.32 18.43 2.86
CA ARG A 57 -5.89 18.75 2.94
C ARG A 57 -5.08 17.83 3.87
N LYS A 58 -5.69 17.29 4.93
CA LYS A 58 -4.98 16.41 5.89
C LYS A 58 -5.15 14.93 5.59
N THR A 59 -6.01 14.58 4.63
CA THR A 59 -6.42 13.21 4.34
C THR A 59 -6.13 12.79 2.90
N LEU A 60 -5.67 13.73 2.06
CA LEU A 60 -5.35 13.53 0.65
C LEU A 60 -4.49 12.29 0.40
N GLY A 61 -3.42 12.07 1.17
CA GLY A 61 -2.57 10.88 1.01
C GLY A 61 -3.31 9.56 1.27
N PHE A 62 -4.25 9.52 2.22
CA PHE A 62 -5.07 8.33 2.48
C PHE A 62 -6.15 8.12 1.42
N VAL A 63 -6.68 9.21 0.87
CA VAL A 63 -7.61 9.16 -0.27
C VAL A 63 -6.88 8.62 -1.49
N LEU A 64 -5.70 9.14 -1.80
CA LEU A 64 -4.84 8.66 -2.89
C LEU A 64 -4.47 7.19 -2.70
N LEU A 65 -4.09 6.78 -1.49
CA LEU A 65 -3.82 5.37 -1.18
C LEU A 65 -5.04 4.48 -1.43
N GLY A 66 -6.23 4.94 -1.05
CA GLY A 66 -7.48 4.23 -1.28
C GLY A 66 -7.78 4.07 -2.76
N VAL A 67 -7.64 5.14 -3.55
CA VAL A 67 -7.78 5.10 -5.01
C VAL A 67 -6.77 4.15 -5.63
N TRP A 68 -5.50 4.25 -5.22
CA TRP A 68 -4.43 3.40 -5.73
C TRP A 68 -4.72 1.91 -5.46
N LEU A 69 -5.13 1.54 -4.25
CA LEU A 69 -5.51 0.17 -3.92
C LEU A 69 -6.68 -0.35 -4.76
N ILE A 70 -7.66 0.50 -5.06
CA ILE A 70 -8.78 0.13 -5.93
C ILE A 70 -8.29 -0.12 -7.35
N VAL A 71 -7.43 0.74 -7.88
CA VAL A 71 -6.86 0.56 -9.23
C VAL A 71 -6.03 -0.72 -9.30
N VAL A 72 -5.16 -0.97 -8.32
CA VAL A 72 -4.37 -2.22 -8.21
C VAL A 72 -5.31 -3.43 -8.20
N ALA A 73 -6.33 -3.41 -7.35
CA ALA A 73 -7.29 -4.50 -7.25
C ALA A 73 -8.07 -4.73 -8.54
N LEU A 74 -8.49 -3.67 -9.23
CA LEU A 74 -9.20 -3.78 -10.50
C LEU A 74 -8.32 -4.40 -11.58
N LEU A 75 -7.04 -4.02 -11.64
CA LEU A 75 -6.10 -4.61 -12.59
C LEU A 75 -5.88 -6.10 -12.29
N ASP A 76 -5.65 -6.45 -11.03
CA ASP A 76 -5.47 -7.84 -10.59
C ASP A 76 -6.73 -8.69 -10.88
N LEU A 77 -7.92 -8.16 -10.58
CA LEU A 77 -9.20 -8.89 -10.75
C LEU A 77 -9.63 -9.00 -12.22
N SER A 78 -9.32 -7.99 -13.04
CA SER A 78 -9.68 -8.00 -14.46
C SER A 78 -8.75 -8.87 -15.29
N ASN A 79 -7.59 -9.25 -14.74
CA ASN A 79 -6.53 -9.97 -15.45
C ASN A 79 -6.12 -9.27 -16.77
N VAL A 80 -6.33 -7.96 -16.85
CA VAL A 80 -5.98 -7.17 -18.03
C VAL A 80 -4.56 -6.65 -17.85
N GLN A 81 -3.62 -7.26 -18.57
CA GLN A 81 -2.24 -6.81 -18.63
C GLN A 81 -2.12 -5.80 -19.77
N PHE A 82 -2.13 -4.50 -19.45
CA PHE A 82 -1.69 -3.50 -20.42
C PHE A 82 -0.17 -3.36 -20.35
N ALA A 83 0.49 -3.27 -21.50
CA ALA A 83 1.94 -3.12 -21.61
C ALA A 83 2.52 -2.00 -20.71
N ASP A 84 1.76 -0.92 -20.49
CA ASP A 84 2.17 0.24 -19.67
C ASP A 84 1.47 0.33 -18.30
N SER A 85 0.54 -0.59 -17.98
CA SER A 85 -0.23 -0.53 -16.72
C SER A 85 0.66 -0.61 -15.50
N GLU A 86 1.72 -1.41 -15.57
CA GLU A 86 2.65 -1.57 -14.47
C GLU A 86 3.42 -0.28 -14.18
N ASN A 87 3.91 0.40 -15.22
CA ASN A 87 4.61 1.68 -15.10
C ASN A 87 3.69 2.75 -14.53
N LEU A 88 2.44 2.84 -15.02
CA LEU A 88 1.44 3.77 -14.49
C LEU A 88 1.15 3.50 -13.01
N MET A 89 1.01 2.23 -12.62
CA MET A 89 0.70 1.86 -11.24
C MET A 89 1.84 2.17 -10.26
N ARG A 90 3.08 1.99 -10.70
CA ARG A 90 4.29 2.34 -9.95
C ARG A 90 4.48 3.86 -9.84
N LEU A 91 4.23 4.62 -10.91
CA LEU A 91 4.18 6.09 -10.90
C LEU A 91 3.12 6.63 -9.93
N PHE A 92 1.93 6.04 -9.97
CA PHE A 92 0.85 6.43 -9.05
C PHE A 92 1.23 6.12 -7.60
N GLY A 93 1.89 4.98 -7.36
CA GLY A 93 2.48 4.63 -6.08
C GLY A 93 3.46 5.68 -5.56
N LEU A 94 4.34 6.21 -6.42
CA LEU A 94 5.28 7.29 -6.07
C LEU A 94 4.54 8.52 -5.56
N ILE A 95 3.55 9.00 -6.32
CA ILE A 95 2.75 10.17 -5.96
C ILE A 95 2.06 9.94 -4.61
N VAL A 96 1.44 8.77 -4.43
CA VAL A 96 0.78 8.40 -3.16
C VAL A 96 1.79 8.41 -2.01
N GLY A 97 2.94 7.76 -2.18
CA GLY A 97 3.99 7.68 -1.15
C GLY A 97 4.51 9.06 -0.75
N PHE A 98 4.73 9.93 -1.72
CA PHE A 98 5.12 11.33 -1.49
C PHE A 98 4.07 12.09 -0.68
N PHE A 99 2.78 11.99 -1.05
CA PHE A 99 1.71 12.65 -0.31
C PHE A 99 1.53 12.12 1.11
N ILE A 100 1.66 10.80 1.33
CA ILE A 100 1.60 10.24 2.69
C ILE A 100 2.80 10.71 3.51
N ALA A 101 4.01 10.77 2.92
CA ALA A 101 5.19 11.28 3.61
C ALA A 101 5.01 12.74 4.05
N LEU A 102 4.46 13.60 3.19
CA LEU A 102 4.18 15.01 3.53
C LEU A 102 3.16 15.18 4.65
N ILE A 103 2.17 14.29 4.72
CA ILE A 103 1.14 14.32 5.79
C ILE A 103 1.71 13.80 7.12
N ASN A 104 2.73 12.94 7.07
CA ASN A 104 3.37 12.37 8.23
C ASN A 104 4.38 13.35 8.84
N ASP A 105 3.86 14.45 9.40
CA ASP A 105 4.62 15.48 10.07
C ASP A 105 5.36 14.88 11.30
N GLU A 106 6.71 14.87 11.22
CA GLU A 106 7.61 14.29 12.22
C GLU A 106 7.36 14.79 13.65
N ARG A 107 6.69 15.94 13.81
CA ARG A 107 6.43 16.56 15.10
C ARG A 107 5.31 15.91 15.92
N LYS A 108 4.45 15.07 15.33
CA LYS A 108 3.24 14.57 16.02
C LYS A 108 3.08 13.05 15.97
N ARG A 109 3.72 12.39 16.95
CA ARG A 109 3.71 10.94 17.25
C ARG A 109 4.31 10.09 16.13
N ARG A 110 5.41 9.43 16.47
CA ARG A 110 6.06 8.35 15.71
C ARG A 110 5.02 7.35 15.22
N ARG A 111 4.56 7.52 13.96
CA ARG A 111 3.77 6.52 13.25
C ARG A 111 4.65 5.80 12.25
N TRP A 112 5.49 4.91 12.77
CA TRP A 112 6.50 4.20 11.99
C TRP A 112 5.89 3.40 10.84
N GLY A 113 4.69 2.84 11.03
CA GLY A 113 4.02 2.08 9.96
C GLY A 113 3.70 2.93 8.74
N LEU A 114 3.32 4.20 8.95
CA LEU A 114 3.04 5.13 7.85
C LEU A 114 4.32 5.62 7.17
N LEU A 115 5.40 5.85 7.92
CA LEU A 115 6.69 6.21 7.32
C LEU A 115 7.19 5.09 6.41
N PHE A 116 7.16 3.85 6.90
CA PHE A 116 7.57 2.69 6.12
C PHE A 116 6.69 2.48 4.89
N LEU A 117 5.37 2.71 5.00
CA LEU A 117 4.46 2.67 3.86
C LEU A 117 4.85 3.69 2.79
N SER A 118 5.10 4.94 3.19
CA SER A 118 5.53 5.98 2.26
C SER A 118 6.86 5.62 1.60
N ILE A 119 7.84 5.17 2.39
CA ILE A 119 9.16 4.78 1.89
C ILE A 119 9.04 3.62 0.91
N TRP A 120 8.23 2.61 1.23
CA TRP A 120 8.00 1.47 0.35
C TRP A 120 7.37 1.89 -0.98
N LEU A 121 6.34 2.77 -0.93
CA LEU A 121 5.70 3.30 -2.13
C LEU A 121 6.67 4.16 -2.98
N LEU A 122 7.50 4.97 -2.32
CA LEU A 122 8.52 5.77 -2.99
C LEU A 122 9.57 4.88 -3.64
N LEU A 123 10.09 3.88 -2.94
CA LEU A 123 11.04 2.90 -3.50
C LEU A 123 10.45 2.23 -4.73
N ARG A 124 9.22 1.72 -4.64
CA ARG A 124 8.54 1.07 -5.76
C ARG A 124 8.39 2.00 -6.98
N GLY A 125 8.21 3.30 -6.74
CA GLY A 125 8.16 4.30 -7.80
C GLY A 125 9.53 4.65 -8.38
N VAL A 126 10.54 4.81 -7.52
CA VAL A 126 11.91 5.19 -7.91
C VAL A 126 12.56 4.14 -8.79
N VAL A 127 12.34 2.85 -8.52
CA VAL A 127 12.95 1.80 -9.34
C VAL A 127 12.50 1.86 -10.81
N VAL A 128 11.27 2.34 -11.08
CA VAL A 128 10.83 2.60 -12.46
C VAL A 128 11.63 3.67 -13.14
N ILE A 129 11.77 4.82 -12.46
CA ILE A 129 12.43 6.00 -13.04
C ILE A 129 13.89 5.70 -13.32
N ALA A 130 14.49 4.89 -12.47
CA ALA A 130 15.91 4.60 -12.54
C ALA A 130 16.26 3.44 -13.47
N GLU A 131 15.26 2.78 -14.10
CA GLU A 131 15.44 1.63 -14.99
C GLU A 131 16.40 0.55 -14.44
N PHE A 132 16.52 0.45 -13.12
CA PHE A 132 17.46 -0.44 -12.48
C PHE A 132 16.96 -1.87 -12.59
N GLN A 133 17.47 -2.63 -13.56
CA GLN A 133 17.27 -4.08 -13.65
C GLN A 133 18.13 -4.80 -12.60
N ILE A 134 17.79 -4.61 -11.33
CA ILE A 134 18.42 -5.35 -10.24
C ILE A 134 17.61 -6.63 -10.05
N SER A 135 18.23 -7.80 -10.28
CA SER A 135 17.55 -9.10 -10.14
C SER A 135 16.93 -9.35 -8.75
N SER A 136 17.36 -8.61 -7.72
CA SER A 136 16.85 -8.68 -6.35
C SER A 136 15.84 -7.58 -5.98
N GLU A 137 15.38 -6.75 -6.93
CA GLU A 137 14.40 -5.68 -6.65
C GLU A 137 13.12 -6.24 -6.02
N ALA A 138 12.58 -7.32 -6.60
CA ALA A 138 11.35 -7.94 -6.14
C ALA A 138 11.46 -8.43 -4.68
N ASP A 139 12.61 -8.99 -4.32
CA ASP A 139 12.88 -9.48 -2.96
C ASP A 139 12.94 -8.34 -1.97
N ILE A 140 13.68 -7.27 -2.28
CA ILE A 140 13.81 -6.10 -1.41
C ILE A 140 12.43 -5.45 -1.20
N LEU A 141 11.67 -5.23 -2.28
CA LEU A 141 10.34 -4.64 -2.19
C LEU A 141 9.37 -5.54 -1.42
N ALA A 142 9.50 -6.87 -1.52
CA ALA A 142 8.69 -7.82 -0.77
C ALA A 142 9.02 -7.82 0.73
N VAL A 143 10.31 -7.79 1.10
CA VAL A 143 10.72 -7.64 2.50
C VAL A 143 10.18 -6.34 3.08
N PHE A 144 10.31 -5.22 2.36
CA PHE A 144 9.78 -3.94 2.82
C PHE A 144 8.26 -3.95 2.94
N ALA A 145 7.53 -4.54 1.99
CA ALA A 145 6.08 -4.67 2.08
C ALA A 145 5.68 -5.44 3.34
N PHE A 146 6.33 -6.57 3.59
CA PHE A 146 6.08 -7.41 4.75
C PHE A 146 6.34 -6.67 6.08
N ILE A 147 7.52 -6.06 6.22
CA ILE A 147 7.89 -5.29 7.42
C ILE A 147 6.93 -4.11 7.62
N THR A 148 6.58 -3.41 6.54
CA THR A 148 5.62 -2.30 6.59
C THR A 148 4.27 -2.76 7.11
N GLY A 149 3.75 -3.88 6.60
CA GLY A 149 2.48 -4.42 7.03
C GLY A 149 2.49 -4.80 8.52
N ILE A 150 3.58 -5.41 9.00
CA ILE A 150 3.75 -5.70 10.44
C ILE A 150 3.82 -4.42 11.26
N LEU A 151 4.59 -3.43 10.82
CA LEU A 151 4.73 -2.17 11.54
C LEU A 151 3.39 -1.42 11.65
N ILE A 152 2.57 -1.41 10.59
CA ILE A 152 1.23 -0.80 10.65
C ILE A 152 0.34 -1.49 11.70
N PHE A 153 0.53 -2.79 11.95
CA PHE A 153 -0.16 -3.50 13.02
C PHE A 153 0.32 -3.11 14.42
N ILE A 154 1.63 -2.95 14.61
CA ILE A 154 2.25 -2.63 15.91
C ILE A 154 1.98 -1.16 16.30
N ASP A 155 1.98 -0.28 15.31
CA ASP A 155 1.94 1.19 15.46
C ASP A 155 0.51 1.75 15.71
N ARG A 156 -0.46 0.87 15.99
CA ARG A 156 -1.89 1.19 16.16
C ARG A 156 -2.42 1.01 17.58
#